data_AF-Q0FXM2-F1
#
_entry.id   AF-Q0FXM2-F1
#
_cell.length_a   1.000
_cell.length_b   1.000
_cell.length_c   1.000
_cell.angle_alpha   90.00
_cell.angle_beta   90.00
_cell.angle_gamma   90.00
#
_symmetry.space_group_name_H-M   'P 1'
#
loop_
_entity.id
_entity.type
_entity.pdbx_description
1 polymer ?
#
loop_
_entity_poly.entity_id
_entity_poly.type
_entity_poly.pdbx_seq_one_letter_code
_entity_poly.pdbx_strand_id
1 'polypeptide(L)'
;MKAVSVRLRVFLLFSALAVACVAAVGVAFGSGVYRGVVPIDSVVGPLIIAGFLLLGLVMSAWFAFDKYIARPIDRLAAEMRVRAHCNTSHEIDLAETHYLGDLAHAADAVTRRLGEATFETAGTVARETARLEVERQRLTACLTEIPVATIVVSATDKIVLYDGQAAEILAQTATPRLNAPISDYFEESALGRAKQALANDGNEIAFDLSDIGQSITHSAVMRSFADGGYLLAFQTANIRLAPDAARPLVYDFSLLDREPPPSLIDCPLRDLVYCVFDTETTGLIPHRDEIVQIGAIRIVDGKLVEGETFDTLVDPGGPIPRASSKIHGITDKMVMGQPRIAEAGRRFFEFSKESVLVAHNAPFDMSFLRRHEKAMGVAFDHPIVDTVLVSAIIFGTTERHMLDVVCERLGIRIEKKDRHTALGDARVTAEAMKRMLPLLEARGIKTFGKLIAETRKRGRLVADLN
;
A
#
# COMPACT_ATOMS: atom_id res chain seq x y z
N MET A 1 -23.08 -21.23 -5.37
CA MET A 1 -22.69 -22.55 -5.89
C MET A 1 -21.26 -22.46 -6.39
N LYS A 2 -20.30 -23.23 -5.83
CA LYS A 2 -18.89 -23.16 -6.27
C LYS A 2 -18.81 -23.62 -7.73
N ALA A 3 -18.30 -22.76 -8.62
CA ALA A 3 -18.08 -23.13 -10.02
C ALA A 3 -16.99 -24.21 -10.11
N VAL A 4 -17.42 -25.45 -10.34
CA VAL A 4 -16.53 -26.59 -10.59
C VAL A 4 -15.68 -26.29 -11.83
N SER A 5 -14.34 -26.40 -11.72
CA SER A 5 -13.39 -26.12 -12.80
C SER A 5 -13.68 -26.98 -14.04
N VAL A 6 -13.40 -26.45 -15.24
CA VAL A 6 -13.64 -27.16 -16.50
C VAL A 6 -12.92 -28.50 -16.53
N ARG A 7 -11.68 -28.54 -16.03
CA ARG A 7 -10.88 -29.77 -15.89
C ARG A 7 -11.54 -30.83 -15.02
N LEU A 8 -12.16 -30.45 -13.89
CA LEU A 8 -12.84 -31.38 -13.02
C LEU A 8 -14.12 -31.93 -13.66
N ARG A 9 -14.87 -31.11 -14.41
CA ARG A 9 -16.05 -31.58 -15.16
C ARG A 9 -15.67 -32.58 -16.25
N VAL A 10 -14.61 -32.27 -17.01
CA VAL A 10 -14.09 -33.16 -18.06
C VAL A 10 -13.60 -34.48 -17.45
N PHE A 11 -12.85 -34.44 -16.36
CA PHE A 11 -12.40 -35.64 -15.65
C PHE A 11 -13.58 -36.53 -15.18
N LEU A 12 -14.60 -35.92 -14.58
CA LEU A 12 -15.80 -36.64 -14.13
C LEU A 12 -16.57 -37.27 -15.30
N LEU A 13 -16.65 -36.58 -16.45
CA LEU A 13 -17.29 -37.10 -17.65
C LEU A 13 -16.55 -38.34 -18.20
N PHE A 14 -15.22 -38.26 -18.35
CA PHE A 14 -14.44 -39.41 -18.83
C PHE A 14 -14.40 -40.56 -17.83
N SER A 15 -14.45 -40.28 -16.53
CA SER A 15 -14.57 -41.31 -15.49
C SER A 15 -15.94 -42.01 -15.55
N ALA A 16 -17.03 -41.25 -15.73
CA ALA A 16 -18.36 -41.82 -15.92
C ALA A 16 -18.44 -42.67 -17.19
N LEU A 17 -17.81 -42.22 -18.29
CA LEU A 17 -17.72 -42.96 -19.54
C LEU A 17 -16.94 -44.28 -19.36
N ALA A 18 -15.81 -44.26 -18.65
CA ALA A 18 -15.03 -45.48 -18.36
C ALA A 18 -15.88 -46.50 -17.60
N VAL A 19 -16.60 -46.06 -16.55
CA VAL A 19 -17.49 -46.92 -15.76
C VAL A 19 -18.62 -47.49 -16.63
N ALA A 20 -19.27 -46.66 -17.45
CA ALA A 20 -20.37 -47.08 -18.32
C ALA A 20 -19.92 -48.12 -19.36
N CYS A 21 -18.75 -47.93 -19.97
CA CYS A 21 -18.22 -48.88 -20.94
C CYS A 21 -17.80 -50.20 -20.30
N VAL A 22 -17.15 -50.18 -19.12
CA VAL A 22 -16.82 -51.41 -18.37
C VAL A 22 -18.09 -52.16 -17.96
N ALA A 23 -19.12 -51.44 -17.49
CA ALA A 23 -20.42 -52.02 -17.16
C ALA A 23 -21.11 -52.64 -18.39
N ALA A 24 -21.09 -51.96 -19.54
CA ALA A 24 -21.70 -52.46 -20.78
C ALA A 24 -21.02 -53.76 -21.26
N VAL A 25 -19.69 -53.82 -21.21
CA VAL A 25 -18.93 -55.04 -21.52
C VAL A 25 -19.27 -56.14 -20.51
N GLY A 26 -19.32 -55.84 -19.21
CA GLY A 26 -19.73 -56.78 -18.16
C GLY A 26 -21.13 -57.35 -18.37
N VAL A 27 -22.11 -56.52 -18.75
CA VAL A 27 -23.48 -56.96 -19.06
C VAL A 27 -23.52 -57.82 -20.31
N ALA A 28 -22.79 -57.45 -21.37
CA ALA A 28 -22.74 -58.22 -22.61
C ALA A 28 -22.20 -59.65 -22.37
N PHE A 29 -21.05 -59.76 -21.71
CA PHE A 29 -20.46 -61.05 -21.37
C PHE A 29 -21.28 -61.83 -20.33
N GLY A 30 -21.82 -61.15 -19.32
CA GLY A 30 -22.70 -61.75 -18.30
C GLY A 30 -23.99 -62.32 -18.88
N SER A 31 -24.57 -61.67 -19.90
CA SER A 31 -25.76 -62.17 -20.60
C SER A 31 -25.50 -63.47 -21.37
N GLY A 32 -24.30 -63.63 -21.94
CA GLY A 32 -23.88 -64.86 -22.63
C GLY A 32 -23.69 -66.04 -21.69
N VAL A 33 -23.14 -65.79 -20.49
CA VAL A 33 -23.01 -66.79 -19.42
C VAL A 33 -24.39 -67.17 -18.86
N TYR A 34 -25.25 -66.19 -18.59
CA TYR A 34 -26.60 -66.42 -18.06
C TYR A 34 -27.48 -67.25 -19.01
N ARG A 35 -27.36 -67.02 -20.33
CA ARG A 35 -28.08 -67.79 -21.36
C ARG A 35 -27.49 -69.17 -21.63
N GLY A 36 -26.40 -69.56 -20.94
CA GLY A 36 -25.73 -70.85 -21.12
C GLY A 36 -25.00 -71.01 -22.45
N VAL A 37 -24.75 -69.92 -23.17
CA VAL A 37 -24.10 -69.95 -24.50
C VAL A 37 -22.58 -70.17 -24.36
N VAL A 38 -21.99 -69.69 -23.27
CA VAL A 38 -20.53 -69.73 -23.05
C VAL A 38 -20.24 -70.04 -21.57
N PRO A 39 -19.31 -70.97 -21.25
CA PRO A 39 -18.94 -71.27 -19.87
C PRO A 39 -18.18 -70.12 -19.21
N ILE A 40 -18.42 -69.90 -17.91
CA ILE A 40 -17.90 -68.75 -17.16
C ILE A 40 -16.36 -68.65 -17.21
N ASP A 41 -15.66 -69.78 -17.12
CA ASP A 41 -14.19 -69.84 -17.11
C ASP A 41 -13.56 -69.34 -18.41
N SER A 42 -14.29 -69.46 -19.53
CA SER A 42 -13.83 -68.98 -20.84
C SER A 42 -14.08 -67.48 -21.06
N VAL A 43 -14.82 -66.82 -20.16
CA VAL A 43 -15.24 -65.42 -20.27
C VAL A 43 -14.45 -64.49 -19.34
N VAL A 44 -14.02 -64.97 -18.18
CA VAL A 44 -13.34 -64.14 -17.16
C VAL A 44 -12.05 -63.51 -17.69
N GLY A 45 -11.18 -64.29 -18.35
CA GLY A 45 -9.92 -63.78 -18.91
C GLY A 45 -10.13 -62.68 -19.97
N PRO A 46 -10.92 -62.93 -21.03
CA PRO A 46 -11.24 -61.92 -22.04
C PRO A 46 -11.91 -60.66 -21.46
N LEU A 47 -12.78 -60.80 -20.46
CA LEU A 47 -13.45 -59.67 -19.80
C LEU A 47 -12.45 -58.75 -19.08
N ILE A 48 -11.48 -59.32 -18.37
CA ILE A 48 -10.42 -58.55 -17.68
C ILE A 48 -9.57 -57.80 -18.71
N ILE A 49 -9.14 -58.48 -19.78
CA ILE A 49 -8.31 -57.88 -20.83
C ILE A 49 -9.08 -56.75 -21.53
N ALA A 50 -10.34 -56.97 -21.90
CA ALA A 50 -11.18 -55.95 -22.52
C ALA A 50 -11.39 -54.75 -21.60
N GLY A 51 -11.59 -54.99 -20.30
CA GLY A 51 -11.72 -53.94 -19.29
C GLY A 51 -10.47 -53.05 -19.20
N PHE A 52 -9.28 -53.65 -19.11
CA PHE A 52 -8.02 -52.90 -19.05
C PHE A 52 -7.72 -52.12 -20.34
N LEU A 53 -7.93 -52.73 -21.51
CA LEU A 53 -7.74 -52.05 -22.80
C LEU A 53 -8.66 -50.85 -22.94
N LEU A 54 -9.93 -51.00 -22.57
CA LEU A 54 -10.91 -49.94 -22.67
C LEU A 54 -10.61 -48.80 -21.68
N LEU A 55 -10.22 -49.13 -20.45
CA LEU A 55 -9.82 -48.14 -19.46
C LEU A 55 -8.57 -47.36 -19.90
N GLY A 56 -7.59 -48.05 -20.49
CA GLY A 56 -6.40 -47.42 -21.08
C GLY A 56 -6.74 -46.47 -22.24
N LEU A 57 -7.69 -46.85 -23.10
CA LEU A 57 -8.15 -46.02 -24.22
C LEU A 57 -8.89 -44.77 -23.72
N VAL A 58 -9.81 -44.92 -22.76
CA VAL A 58 -10.53 -43.78 -22.17
C VAL A 58 -9.58 -42.84 -21.42
N MET A 59 -8.60 -43.39 -20.69
CA MET A 59 -7.58 -42.60 -20.00
C MET A 59 -6.68 -41.83 -20.99
N SER A 60 -6.31 -42.46 -22.12
CA SER A 60 -5.52 -41.82 -23.18
C SER A 60 -6.30 -40.70 -23.87
N ALA A 61 -7.59 -40.93 -24.16
CA ALA A 61 -8.48 -39.92 -24.71
C ALA A 61 -8.69 -38.73 -23.75
N TRP A 62 -8.90 -39.01 -22.46
CA TRP A 62 -8.97 -37.98 -21.42
C TRP A 62 -7.68 -37.17 -21.34
N PHE A 63 -6.52 -37.84 -21.33
CA PHE A 63 -5.22 -37.17 -21.25
C PHE A 63 -4.97 -36.27 -22.46
N ALA A 64 -5.30 -36.74 -23.67
CA ALA A 64 -5.22 -35.93 -24.88
C ALA A 64 -6.15 -34.70 -24.80
N PHE A 65 -7.39 -34.88 -24.31
CA PHE A 65 -8.34 -33.78 -24.16
C PHE A 65 -7.89 -32.76 -23.10
N ASP A 66 -7.39 -33.19 -21.94
CA ASP A 66 -6.84 -32.29 -20.91
C ASP A 66 -5.64 -31.51 -21.45
N LYS A 67 -4.75 -32.18 -22.19
CA LYS A 67 -3.53 -31.58 -22.74
C LYS A 67 -3.82 -30.57 -23.86
N TYR A 68 -4.68 -30.92 -24.82
CA TYR A 68 -4.87 -30.12 -26.04
C TYR A 68 -6.05 -29.16 -25.99
N ILE A 69 -7.00 -29.33 -25.05
CA ILE A 69 -8.20 -28.48 -24.99
C ILE A 69 -8.33 -27.80 -23.63
N ALA A 70 -8.39 -28.57 -22.53
CA ALA A 70 -8.73 -27.98 -21.23
C ALA A 70 -7.65 -27.02 -20.68
N ARG A 71 -6.37 -27.42 -20.73
CA ARG A 71 -5.26 -26.56 -20.27
C ARG A 71 -5.10 -25.28 -21.11
N PRO A 72 -5.13 -25.33 -22.46
CA PRO A 72 -5.10 -24.11 -23.27
C PRO A 72 -6.27 -23.15 -22.98
N ILE A 73 -7.48 -23.64 -22.76
CA ILE A 73 -8.64 -22.79 -22.41
C ILE A 73 -8.42 -22.08 -21.07
N ASP A 74 -7.97 -22.79 -20.04
CA ASP A 74 -7.72 -22.20 -18.72
C ASP A 74 -6.60 -21.13 -18.78
N ARG A 75 -5.55 -21.36 -19.58
CA ARG A 75 -4.48 -20.39 -19.83
C ARG A 75 -4.99 -19.15 -20.55
N LEU A 76 -5.71 -19.32 -21.66
CA LEU A 76 -6.30 -18.21 -22.43
C LEU A 76 -7.24 -17.38 -21.55
N ALA A 77 -8.08 -18.02 -20.73
CA ALA A 77 -8.97 -17.32 -19.79
C ALA A 77 -8.20 -16.57 -18.69
N ALA A 78 -7.07 -17.10 -18.21
CA ALA A 78 -6.22 -16.42 -17.24
C ALA A 78 -5.54 -15.18 -17.86
N GLU A 79 -4.99 -15.31 -19.06
CA GLU A 79 -4.39 -14.21 -19.81
C GLU A 79 -5.39 -13.09 -20.11
N MET A 80 -6.60 -13.43 -20.55
CA MET A 80 -7.67 -12.45 -20.76
C MET A 80 -8.03 -11.67 -19.48
N ARG A 81 -8.07 -12.34 -18.31
CA ARG A 81 -8.34 -11.66 -17.03
C ARG A 81 -7.21 -10.73 -16.62
N VAL A 82 -5.96 -11.17 -16.81
CA VAL A 82 -4.78 -10.33 -16.55
C VAL A 82 -4.84 -9.10 -17.44
N ARG A 83 -5.10 -9.25 -18.73
CA ARG A 83 -5.15 -8.13 -19.68
C ARG A 83 -6.30 -7.16 -19.41
N ALA A 84 -7.44 -7.65 -18.92
CA ALA A 84 -8.57 -6.80 -18.55
C ALA A 84 -8.31 -5.92 -17.32
N HIS A 85 -7.36 -6.30 -16.45
CA HIS A 85 -7.11 -5.60 -15.17
C HIS A 85 -5.69 -5.01 -15.08
N CYS A 86 -4.77 -5.49 -15.91
CA CYS A 86 -3.39 -5.05 -16.00
C CYS A 86 -3.13 -4.63 -17.45
N ASN A 87 -2.73 -3.37 -17.66
CA ASN A 87 -2.37 -2.81 -18.98
C ASN A 87 -1.06 -3.43 -19.53
N THR A 88 -1.07 -4.73 -19.83
CA THR A 88 0.08 -5.43 -20.42
C THR A 88 -0.08 -5.56 -21.92
N SER A 89 1.00 -5.25 -22.65
CA SER A 89 1.08 -5.20 -24.12
C SER A 89 1.59 -6.48 -24.77
N HIS A 90 1.67 -7.59 -24.03
CA HIS A 90 2.18 -8.85 -24.58
C HIS A 90 1.15 -9.48 -25.54
N GLU A 91 1.59 -9.85 -26.74
CA GLU A 91 0.79 -10.61 -27.71
C GLU A 91 0.47 -11.99 -27.13
N ILE A 92 -0.77 -12.46 -27.30
CA ILE A 92 -1.14 -13.82 -26.91
C ILE A 92 -0.29 -14.75 -27.77
N ASP A 93 0.55 -15.59 -27.14
CA ASP A 93 1.35 -16.57 -27.87
C ASP A 93 0.43 -17.66 -28.41
N LEU A 94 -0.03 -17.45 -29.65
CA LEU A 94 -0.97 -18.34 -30.32
C LEU A 94 -0.35 -19.70 -30.69
N ALA A 95 0.98 -19.87 -30.55
CA ALA A 95 1.70 -21.07 -30.97
C ALA A 95 1.20 -22.35 -30.25
N GLU A 96 0.72 -22.25 -29.01
CA GLU A 96 0.19 -23.39 -28.23
C GLU A 96 -1.33 -23.62 -28.37
N THR A 97 -2.05 -22.78 -29.13
CA THR A 97 -3.53 -22.77 -29.18
C THR A 97 -4.13 -23.37 -30.46
N HIS A 98 -3.33 -24.01 -31.31
CA HIS A 98 -3.76 -24.57 -32.60
C HIS A 98 -5.04 -25.44 -32.53
N TYR A 99 -5.28 -26.12 -31.41
CA TYR A 99 -6.43 -26.99 -31.19
C TYR A 99 -7.73 -26.25 -30.77
N LEU A 100 -7.68 -24.93 -30.53
CA LEU A 100 -8.84 -24.12 -30.13
C LEU A 100 -9.59 -23.46 -31.31
N GLY A 101 -9.07 -23.59 -32.53
CA GLY A 101 -9.70 -23.04 -33.74
C GLY A 101 -9.99 -21.54 -33.65
N ASP A 102 -11.14 -21.11 -34.18
CA ASP A 102 -11.54 -19.70 -34.26
C ASP A 102 -11.71 -18.99 -32.90
N LEU A 103 -11.81 -19.75 -31.81
CA LEU A 103 -11.96 -19.20 -30.46
C LEU A 103 -10.76 -18.35 -30.04
N ALA A 104 -9.54 -18.78 -30.41
CA ALA A 104 -8.32 -18.06 -30.10
C ALA A 104 -8.26 -16.71 -30.85
N HIS A 105 -8.63 -16.69 -32.13
CA HIS A 105 -8.68 -15.47 -32.94
C HIS A 105 -9.78 -14.51 -32.50
N ALA A 106 -10.95 -15.01 -32.10
CA ALA A 106 -12.03 -14.18 -31.57
C ALA A 106 -11.65 -13.56 -30.21
N ALA A 107 -10.99 -14.32 -29.32
CA ALA A 107 -10.50 -13.83 -28.04
C ALA A 107 -9.42 -12.74 -28.21
N ASP A 108 -8.50 -12.93 -29.14
CA ASP A 108 -7.48 -11.92 -29.49
C ASP A 108 -8.10 -10.63 -30.06
N ALA A 109 -9.05 -10.74 -31.00
CA ALA A 109 -9.73 -9.59 -31.58
C ALA A 109 -10.50 -8.76 -30.53
N VAL A 110 -11.20 -9.42 -29.60
CA VAL A 110 -11.92 -8.75 -28.51
C VAL A 110 -10.96 -8.11 -27.52
N THR A 111 -9.89 -8.80 -27.13
CA THR A 111 -8.91 -8.24 -26.19
C THR A 111 -8.14 -7.07 -26.78
N ARG A 112 -7.81 -7.11 -28.09
CA ARG A 112 -7.20 -5.98 -28.79
C ARG A 112 -8.11 -4.75 -28.84
N ARG A 113 -9.38 -4.92 -29.21
CA ARG A 113 -10.36 -3.80 -29.22
C ARG A 113 -10.58 -3.21 -27.83
N LEU A 114 -10.67 -4.06 -26.80
CA LEU A 114 -10.81 -3.59 -25.43
C LEU A 114 -9.57 -2.80 -24.99
N GLY A 115 -8.37 -3.28 -25.36
CA GLY A 115 -7.09 -2.60 -25.11
C GLY A 115 -6.96 -1.26 -25.83
N GLU A 116 -7.42 -1.16 -27.08
CA GLU A 116 -7.44 0.09 -27.85
C GLU A 116 -8.38 1.13 -27.20
N ALA A 117 -9.58 0.72 -26.79
CA ALA A 117 -10.55 1.60 -26.14
C ALA A 117 -10.10 2.05 -24.73
N THR A 118 -9.51 1.16 -23.94
CA THR A 118 -8.93 1.54 -22.64
C THR A 118 -7.73 2.46 -22.81
N PHE A 119 -6.89 2.26 -23.82
CA PHE A 119 -5.75 3.13 -24.11
C PHE A 119 -6.19 4.55 -24.52
N GLU A 120 -7.22 4.68 -25.37
CA GLU A 120 -7.76 5.98 -25.78
C GLU A 120 -8.39 6.76 -24.60
N THR A 121 -9.14 6.05 -23.75
CA THR A 121 -9.71 6.61 -22.53
C THR A 121 -8.61 7.04 -21.56
N ALA A 122 -7.61 6.18 -21.33
CA ALA A 122 -6.47 6.47 -20.47
C ALA A 122 -5.64 7.65 -21.00
N GLY A 123 -5.45 7.77 -22.31
CA GLY A 123 -4.75 8.90 -22.93
C GLY A 123 -5.51 10.22 -22.80
N THR A 124 -6.83 10.18 -22.78
CA THR A 124 -7.66 11.38 -22.54
C THR A 124 -7.63 11.80 -21.08
N VAL A 125 -7.78 10.85 -20.15
CA VAL A 125 -7.63 11.11 -18.71
C VAL A 125 -6.23 11.65 -18.41
N ALA A 126 -5.17 11.05 -18.95
CA ALA A 126 -3.80 11.51 -18.74
C ALA A 126 -3.57 12.95 -19.22
N ARG A 127 -4.15 13.34 -20.36
CA ARG A 127 -4.06 14.72 -20.87
C ARG A 127 -4.78 15.73 -19.98
N GLU A 128 -5.98 15.40 -19.52
CA GLU A 128 -6.73 16.26 -18.60
C GLU A 128 -6.04 16.36 -17.23
N THR A 129 -5.54 15.24 -16.68
CA THR A 129 -4.76 15.25 -15.43
C THR A 129 -3.49 16.08 -15.57
N ALA A 130 -2.76 15.97 -16.69
CA ALA A 130 -1.56 16.77 -16.93
C ALA A 130 -1.88 18.26 -17.04
N ARG A 131 -3.00 18.61 -17.70
CA ARG A 131 -3.47 20.00 -17.78
C ARG A 131 -3.83 20.56 -16.40
N LEU A 132 -4.60 19.79 -15.62
CA LEU A 132 -4.96 20.16 -14.25
C LEU A 132 -3.73 20.32 -13.37
N GLU A 133 -2.72 19.47 -13.51
CA GLU A 133 -1.48 19.58 -12.74
C GLU A 133 -0.68 20.83 -13.11
N VAL A 134 -0.60 21.19 -14.40
CA VAL A 134 0.04 22.45 -14.83
C VAL A 134 -0.72 23.68 -14.30
N GLU A 135 -2.05 23.64 -14.33
CA GLU A 135 -2.89 24.73 -13.80
C GLU A 135 -2.77 24.83 -12.27
N ARG A 136 -2.74 23.69 -11.57
CA ARG A 136 -2.45 23.58 -10.14
C ARG A 136 -1.10 24.18 -9.81
N GLN A 137 -0.04 23.80 -10.52
CA GLN A 137 1.31 24.34 -10.34
C GLN A 137 1.36 25.86 -10.52
N ARG A 138 0.62 26.40 -11.51
CA ARG A 138 0.48 27.85 -11.69
C ARG A 138 -0.23 28.52 -10.53
N LEU A 139 -1.36 27.97 -10.07
CA LEU A 139 -2.11 28.52 -8.93
C LEU A 139 -1.28 28.46 -7.66
N THR A 140 -0.59 27.34 -7.41
CA THR A 140 0.38 27.21 -6.32
C THR A 140 1.44 28.30 -6.42
N ALA A 141 2.10 28.46 -7.56
CA ALA A 141 3.12 29.49 -7.75
C ALA A 141 2.60 30.92 -7.49
N CYS A 142 1.37 31.25 -7.91
CA CYS A 142 0.75 32.55 -7.63
C CYS A 142 0.42 32.74 -6.14
N LEU A 143 -0.09 31.72 -5.46
CA LEU A 143 -0.39 31.78 -4.02
C LEU A 143 0.89 31.90 -3.19
N THR A 144 1.97 31.28 -3.65
CA THR A 144 3.30 31.32 -3.06
C THR A 144 3.97 32.71 -3.06
N GLU A 145 3.57 33.61 -3.95
CA GLU A 145 4.09 34.99 -4.03
C GLU A 145 3.43 35.95 -3.02
N ILE A 146 2.33 35.55 -2.38
CA ILE A 146 1.67 36.35 -1.34
C ILE A 146 2.50 36.24 -0.06
N PRO A 147 3.02 37.34 0.52
CA PRO A 147 3.91 37.33 1.68
C PRO A 147 3.13 37.18 3.00
N VAL A 148 2.20 36.24 3.05
CA VAL A 148 1.36 35.95 4.22
C VAL A 148 1.35 34.44 4.40
N ALA A 149 1.88 33.96 5.51
CA ALA A 149 1.81 32.54 5.85
C ALA A 149 0.35 32.17 6.14
N THR A 150 -0.18 31.20 5.40
CA THR A 150 -1.59 30.80 5.44
C THR A 150 -1.75 29.36 5.88
N ILE A 151 -2.63 29.12 6.85
CA ILE A 151 -3.08 27.80 7.29
C ILE A 151 -4.60 27.75 7.21
N VAL A 152 -5.16 26.70 6.62
CA VAL A 152 -6.60 26.41 6.69
C VAL A 152 -6.82 25.25 7.65
N VAL A 153 -7.79 25.43 8.55
CA VAL A 153 -8.13 24.46 9.59
C VAL A 153 -9.60 24.06 9.44
N SER A 154 -9.89 22.76 9.59
CA SER A 154 -11.25 22.22 9.59
C SER A 154 -12.03 22.63 10.84
N ALA A 155 -13.34 22.37 10.86
CA ALA A 155 -14.18 22.55 12.05
C ALA A 155 -13.76 21.65 13.24
N THR A 156 -12.97 20.61 12.97
CA THR A 156 -12.41 19.66 13.96
C THR A 156 -10.97 19.99 14.36
N ASP A 157 -10.52 21.20 14.07
CA ASP A 157 -9.19 21.71 14.44
C ASP A 157 -8.01 21.01 13.79
N LYS A 158 -8.25 20.35 12.64
CA LYS A 158 -7.20 19.69 11.85
C LYS A 158 -6.70 20.58 10.73
N ILE A 159 -5.40 20.56 10.48
CA ILE A 159 -4.77 21.30 9.38
C ILE A 159 -5.18 20.65 8.05
N VAL A 160 -5.78 21.45 7.17
CA VAL A 160 -6.27 21.06 5.82
C VAL A 160 -5.37 21.61 4.72
N LEU A 161 -4.77 22.76 4.95
CA LEU A 161 -3.84 23.39 4.02
C LEU A 161 -2.80 24.19 4.81
N TYR A 162 -1.58 24.19 4.32
CA TYR A 162 -0.56 25.16 4.70
C TYR A 162 0.32 25.48 3.48
N ASP A 163 0.70 26.74 3.34
CA ASP A 163 1.70 27.15 2.35
C ASP A 163 3.13 26.97 2.87
N GLY A 164 4.12 27.28 2.02
CA GLY A 164 5.53 27.15 2.39
C GLY A 164 5.96 28.06 3.56
N GLN A 165 5.41 29.28 3.68
CA GLN A 165 5.77 30.18 4.78
C GLN A 165 5.13 29.70 6.10
N ALA A 166 3.91 29.18 6.04
CA ALA A 166 3.26 28.54 7.19
C ALA A 166 4.01 27.27 7.61
N ALA A 167 4.53 26.49 6.67
CA ALA A 167 5.35 25.33 6.98
C ALA A 167 6.58 25.71 7.83
N GLU A 168 7.18 26.87 7.62
CA GLU A 168 8.32 27.35 8.41
C GLU A 168 7.94 27.79 9.81
N ILE A 169 6.76 28.41 9.98
CA ILE A 169 6.24 28.74 11.31
C ILE A 169 6.01 27.43 12.08
N LEU A 170 5.31 26.47 11.47
CA LEU A 170 5.03 25.17 12.08
C LEU A 170 6.32 24.41 12.42
N ALA A 171 7.32 24.45 11.52
CA ALA A 171 8.62 23.78 11.67
C ALA A 171 9.46 24.28 12.87
N GLN A 172 9.16 25.46 13.42
CA GLN A 172 9.82 25.95 14.64
C GLN A 172 9.46 25.10 15.86
N THR A 173 8.25 24.52 15.86
CA THR A 173 7.77 23.62 16.91
C THR A 173 8.01 22.15 16.54
N ALA A 174 7.51 21.71 15.39
CA ALA A 174 7.59 20.33 14.93
C ALA A 174 7.45 20.26 13.40
N THR A 175 7.80 19.12 12.79
CA THR A 175 7.57 18.94 11.35
C THR A 175 6.10 19.21 10.99
N PRO A 176 5.80 20.03 9.97
CA PRO A 176 4.43 20.32 9.53
C PRO A 176 3.72 19.05 9.08
N ARG A 177 2.44 18.90 9.45
CA ARG A 177 1.64 17.70 9.15
C ARG A 177 0.20 18.08 8.80
N LEU A 178 -0.22 17.65 7.62
CA LEU A 178 -1.58 17.63 7.17
C LEU A 178 -2.39 16.65 8.02
N ASN A 179 -3.64 17.01 8.28
CA ASN A 179 -4.56 16.32 9.17
C ASN A 179 -4.09 16.23 10.64
N ALA A 180 -3.05 16.98 11.04
CA ALA A 180 -2.66 17.10 12.46
C ALA A 180 -3.53 18.16 13.17
N PRO A 181 -3.75 18.03 14.48
CA PRO A 181 -4.38 19.08 15.28
C PRO A 181 -3.53 20.35 15.21
N ILE A 182 -4.15 21.50 15.03
CA ILE A 182 -3.46 22.80 15.11
C ILE A 182 -2.87 23.04 16.52
N SER A 183 -3.45 22.40 17.54
CA SER A 183 -2.99 22.39 18.93
C SER A 183 -1.73 21.55 19.15
N ASP A 184 -1.18 20.89 18.12
CA ASP A 184 0.16 20.28 18.20
C ASP A 184 1.27 21.33 17.96
N TYR A 185 0.92 22.52 17.46
CA TYR A 185 1.87 23.58 17.11
C TYR A 185 1.69 24.84 17.97
N PHE A 186 0.44 25.21 18.26
CA PHE A 186 0.11 26.45 18.95
C PHE A 186 -0.72 26.24 20.23
N GLU A 187 -0.68 27.21 21.15
CA GLU A 187 -1.43 27.15 22.40
C GLU A 187 -2.96 27.14 22.20
N GLU A 188 -3.60 26.09 22.71
CA GLU A 188 -5.05 25.87 22.60
C GLU A 188 -5.87 26.98 23.26
N SER A 189 -5.39 27.56 24.36
CA SER A 189 -6.09 28.63 25.09
C SER A 189 -6.24 29.92 24.28
N ALA A 190 -5.25 30.25 23.44
CA ALA A 190 -5.29 31.40 22.56
C ALA A 190 -6.25 31.15 21.39
N LEU A 191 -6.18 29.95 20.78
CA LEU A 191 -7.09 29.53 19.71
C LEU A 191 -8.56 29.52 20.17
N GLY A 192 -8.84 28.99 21.37
CA GLY A 192 -10.19 28.93 21.92
C GLY A 192 -10.79 30.33 22.14
N ARG A 193 -10.01 31.27 22.68
CA ARG A 193 -10.44 32.67 22.86
C ARG A 193 -10.72 33.35 21.52
N ALA A 194 -9.84 33.16 20.53
CA ALA A 194 -10.02 33.72 19.20
C ALA A 194 -11.29 33.19 18.52
N LYS A 195 -11.56 31.88 18.59
CA LYS A 195 -12.80 31.28 18.06
C LYS A 195 -14.05 31.80 18.74
N GLN A 196 -14.04 31.92 20.07
CA GLN A 196 -15.17 32.46 20.82
C GLN A 196 -15.45 33.91 20.44
N ALA A 197 -14.41 34.71 20.24
CA ALA A 197 -14.54 36.09 19.79
C ALA A 197 -15.01 36.19 18.33
N LEU A 198 -14.52 35.32 17.43
CA LEU A 198 -14.98 35.22 16.04
C LEU A 198 -16.48 34.88 15.95
N ALA A 199 -16.97 34.01 16.83
CA ALA A 199 -18.40 33.69 16.92
C ALA A 199 -19.27 34.90 17.36
N ASN A 200 -18.67 35.89 18.04
CA ASN A 200 -19.38 37.06 18.59
C ASN A 200 -19.27 38.31 17.70
N ASP A 201 -18.09 38.62 17.14
CA ASP A 201 -17.76 39.89 16.48
C ASP A 201 -17.76 39.84 14.94
N GLY A 202 -17.99 38.67 14.32
CA GLY A 202 -18.13 38.50 12.87
C GLY A 202 -16.99 37.73 12.19
N ASN A 203 -16.87 37.85 10.87
CA ASN A 203 -16.09 36.92 10.03
C ASN A 203 -14.55 36.99 10.18
N GLU A 204 -13.99 37.96 10.91
CA GLU A 204 -12.54 38.19 11.00
C GLU A 204 -12.11 38.76 12.37
N ILE A 205 -11.02 38.24 12.94
CA ILE A 205 -10.41 38.75 14.17
C ILE A 205 -8.88 38.68 14.13
N ALA A 206 -8.21 39.72 14.64
CA ALA A 206 -6.76 39.73 14.85
C ALA A 206 -6.42 39.37 16.30
N PHE A 207 -5.41 38.53 16.50
CA PHE A 207 -4.98 38.06 17.81
C PHE A 207 -3.52 37.59 17.78
N ASP A 208 -2.94 37.48 18.97
CA ASP A 208 -1.58 36.96 19.14
C ASP A 208 -1.63 35.47 19.48
N LEU A 209 -0.86 34.66 18.75
CA LEU A 209 -0.78 33.21 18.87
C LEU A 209 0.65 32.78 19.21
N SER A 210 0.82 32.00 20.28
CA SER A 210 2.12 31.51 20.73
C SER A 210 2.34 30.04 20.39
N ASP A 211 3.59 29.70 20.12
CA ASP A 211 4.04 28.32 19.84
C ASP A 211 4.11 27.48 21.12
N ILE A 212 3.98 26.16 20.98
CA ILE A 212 4.08 25.24 22.13
C ILE A 212 5.54 25.10 22.54
N GLY A 213 5.84 25.49 23.79
CA GLY A 213 7.15 25.29 24.40
C GLY A 213 8.24 26.28 24.01
N GLN A 214 7.93 27.28 23.17
CA GLN A 214 8.84 28.39 22.82
C GLN A 214 8.06 29.72 22.88
N SER A 215 8.60 30.75 23.56
CA SER A 215 7.96 32.06 23.78
C SER A 215 7.87 32.95 22.52
N ILE A 216 7.77 32.37 21.33
CA ILE A 216 7.57 33.14 20.10
C ILE A 216 6.07 33.37 19.95
N THR A 217 5.71 34.64 19.86
CA THR A 217 4.33 35.07 19.64
C THR A 217 4.22 35.64 18.24
N HIS A 218 3.29 35.11 17.47
CA HIS A 218 2.98 35.51 16.11
C HIS A 218 1.67 36.30 16.09
N SER A 219 1.65 37.45 15.45
CA SER A 219 0.39 38.16 15.20
C SER A 219 -0.33 37.51 14.01
N ALA A 220 -1.52 36.99 14.28
CA ALA A 220 -2.32 36.23 13.34
C ALA A 220 -3.71 36.86 13.17
N VAL A 221 -4.29 36.63 12.00
CA VAL A 221 -5.68 36.97 11.69
C VAL A 221 -6.42 35.67 11.44
N MET A 222 -7.52 35.47 12.17
CA MET A 222 -8.43 34.34 11.99
C MET A 222 -9.65 34.79 11.20
N ARG A 223 -10.01 34.04 10.15
CA ARG A 223 -11.25 34.25 9.38
C ARG A 223 -12.09 32.98 9.34
N SER A 224 -13.40 33.09 9.56
CA SER A 224 -14.30 31.95 9.49
C SER A 224 -14.70 31.62 8.04
N PHE A 225 -14.83 30.34 7.72
CA PHE A 225 -15.48 29.86 6.51
C PHE A 225 -16.95 29.51 6.79
N ALA A 226 -17.81 29.62 5.78
CA ALA A 226 -19.23 29.27 5.88
C ALA A 226 -19.46 27.81 6.31
N ASP A 227 -18.52 26.91 5.97
CA ASP A 227 -18.59 25.47 6.23
C ASP A 227 -18.03 25.07 7.61
N GLY A 228 -17.75 26.04 8.50
CA GLY A 228 -17.36 25.80 9.90
C GLY A 228 -15.85 25.69 10.16
N GLY A 229 -15.02 25.65 9.11
CA GLY A 229 -13.57 25.80 9.21
C GLY A 229 -13.13 27.25 9.42
N TYR A 230 -11.82 27.47 9.54
CA TYR A 230 -11.23 28.81 9.62
C TYR A 230 -9.85 28.90 8.96
N LEU A 231 -9.49 30.10 8.53
CA LEU A 231 -8.18 30.44 7.98
C LEU A 231 -7.38 31.22 9.01
N LEU A 232 -6.11 30.85 9.19
CA LEU A 232 -5.11 31.60 9.95
C LEU A 232 -4.13 32.22 8.98
N ALA A 233 -4.02 33.55 9.02
CA ALA A 233 -3.06 34.33 8.25
C ALA A 233 -2.07 35.00 9.21
N PHE A 234 -0.78 34.70 9.08
CA PHE A 234 0.25 35.30 9.94
C PHE A 234 0.92 36.48 9.23
N GLN A 235 1.14 37.57 9.97
CA GLN A 235 1.89 38.70 9.46
C GLN A 235 3.40 38.40 9.52
N THR A 236 3.97 38.05 8.37
CA THR A 236 5.35 37.60 8.25
C THR A 236 6.35 38.76 8.32
N ALA A 237 6.57 39.37 9.49
CA ALA A 237 7.50 40.50 9.62
C ALA A 237 9.00 40.08 9.65
N ASN A 238 9.33 38.82 9.96
CA ASN A 238 10.71 38.42 10.29
C ASN A 238 11.23 37.09 9.68
N ILE A 239 10.49 36.44 8.78
CA ILE A 239 10.97 35.19 8.15
C ILE A 239 11.96 35.54 7.03
N ARG A 240 13.27 35.38 7.29
CA ARG A 240 14.33 35.53 6.28
C ARG A 240 14.45 34.24 5.46
N LEU A 241 13.90 34.25 4.26
CA LEU A 241 13.93 33.13 3.34
C LEU A 241 14.99 33.25 2.26
N ALA A 242 15.60 32.13 1.90
CA ALA A 242 16.44 32.03 0.71
C ALA A 242 15.55 32.21 -0.55
N PRO A 243 15.96 33.03 -1.54
CA PRO A 243 15.14 33.35 -2.72
C PRO A 243 14.72 32.13 -3.58
N ASP A 244 15.45 31.02 -3.44
CA ASP A 244 15.39 29.80 -4.24
C ASP A 244 14.77 28.60 -3.50
N ALA A 245 14.34 28.77 -2.24
CA ALA A 245 13.68 27.70 -1.49
C ALA A 245 12.34 27.32 -2.16
N ALA A 246 12.14 26.01 -2.39
CA ALA A 246 10.87 25.50 -2.89
C ALA A 246 9.76 25.77 -1.85
N ARG A 247 8.66 26.37 -2.30
CA ARG A 247 7.51 26.73 -1.44
C ARG A 247 6.26 25.94 -1.86
N PRO A 248 6.25 24.60 -1.71
CA PRO A 248 5.12 23.79 -2.11
C PRO A 248 3.90 24.13 -1.22
N LEU A 249 2.76 24.36 -1.85
CA LEU A 249 1.47 24.41 -1.16
C LEU A 249 1.00 22.99 -0.88
N VAL A 250 0.82 22.64 0.39
CA VAL A 250 0.34 21.32 0.81
C VAL A 250 -1.11 21.45 1.25
N TYR A 251 -2.00 20.63 0.66
CA TYR A 251 -3.42 20.69 0.98
C TYR A 251 -4.15 19.38 0.64
N ASP A 252 -5.25 19.13 1.36
CA ASP A 252 -6.28 18.19 0.94
C ASP A 252 -7.64 18.67 1.44
N PHE A 253 -8.40 19.35 0.57
CA PHE A 253 -9.70 19.91 0.92
C PHE A 253 -10.76 18.85 1.22
N SER A 254 -10.53 17.57 0.87
CA SER A 254 -11.43 16.48 1.28
C SER A 254 -11.50 16.33 2.80
N LEU A 255 -10.53 16.89 3.54
CA LEU A 255 -10.48 16.89 5.00
C LEU A 255 -11.41 17.92 5.65
N LEU A 256 -11.94 18.91 4.92
CA LEU A 256 -12.85 19.93 5.48
C LEU A 256 -14.15 19.31 5.97
N ASP A 257 -14.77 18.47 5.14
CA ASP A 257 -16.09 17.89 5.37
C ASP A 257 -16.03 16.54 6.09
N ARG A 258 -14.84 16.17 6.57
CA ARG A 258 -14.59 14.81 7.04
C ARG A 258 -15.05 14.62 8.47
N GLU A 259 -16.10 13.82 8.64
CA GLU A 259 -16.48 13.33 9.97
C GLU A 259 -15.44 12.34 10.49
N PRO A 260 -14.95 12.51 11.73
CA PRO A 260 -14.04 11.56 12.33
C PRO A 260 -14.76 10.22 12.52
N PRO A 261 -14.15 9.09 12.11
CA PRO A 261 -14.77 7.78 12.28
C PRO A 261 -14.96 7.48 13.77
N PRO A 262 -16.05 6.80 14.17
CA PRO A 262 -16.36 6.52 15.58
C PRO A 262 -15.30 5.64 16.25
N SER A 263 -14.56 4.84 15.47
CA SER A 263 -13.43 4.06 15.94
C SER A 263 -12.39 3.90 14.83
N LEU A 264 -11.13 3.68 15.23
CA LEU A 264 -10.06 3.37 14.28
C LEU A 264 -10.33 2.07 13.49
N ILE A 265 -10.97 1.08 14.12
CA ILE A 265 -11.26 -0.23 13.51
C ILE A 265 -12.25 -0.12 12.35
N ASP A 266 -13.17 0.82 12.44
CA ASP A 266 -14.21 1.06 11.41
C ASP A 266 -13.74 2.04 10.33
N CYS A 267 -12.63 2.73 10.56
CA CYS A 267 -12.03 3.66 9.60
C CYS A 267 -11.72 2.96 8.27
N PRO A 268 -12.17 3.51 7.13
CA PRO A 268 -11.75 3.02 5.81
C PRO A 268 -10.23 3.07 5.65
N LEU A 269 -9.66 2.18 4.85
CA LEU A 269 -8.20 2.13 4.70
C LEU A 269 -7.64 3.40 4.04
N ARG A 270 -8.32 3.93 3.03
CA ARG A 270 -7.89 5.17 2.33
C ARG A 270 -7.90 6.38 3.24
N ASP A 271 -8.80 6.37 4.21
CA ASP A 271 -9.05 7.43 5.16
C ASP A 271 -7.98 7.50 6.26
N LEU A 272 -7.24 6.42 6.49
CA LEU A 272 -6.19 6.40 7.51
C LEU A 272 -5.01 7.30 7.14
N VAL A 273 -4.44 7.93 8.17
CA VAL A 273 -3.11 8.51 8.10
C VAL A 273 -2.09 7.41 8.36
N TYR A 274 -1.16 7.22 7.44
CA TYR A 274 -0.04 6.29 7.61
C TYR A 274 1.26 7.06 7.77
N CYS A 275 2.07 6.70 8.75
CA CYS A 275 3.48 7.09 8.82
C CYS A 275 4.32 5.87 8.43
N VAL A 276 4.79 5.88 7.19
CA VAL A 276 5.61 4.81 6.63
C VAL A 276 7.06 5.12 6.91
N PHE A 277 7.77 4.21 7.57
CA PHE A 277 9.13 4.47 8.04
C PHE A 277 10.04 3.26 7.85
N ASP A 278 11.33 3.54 7.92
CA ASP A 278 12.42 2.56 7.85
C ASP A 278 13.59 3.07 8.72
N THR A 279 14.43 2.14 9.20
CA THR A 279 15.61 2.45 9.99
C THR A 279 16.86 1.78 9.43
N GLU A 280 17.95 2.54 9.36
CA GLU A 280 19.27 1.98 9.14
C GLU A 280 19.97 1.78 10.48
N THR A 281 20.72 0.68 10.61
CA THR A 281 21.26 0.23 11.89
C THR A 281 22.72 -0.19 11.77
N THR A 282 23.44 -0.20 12.90
CA THR A 282 24.80 -0.73 12.95
C THR A 282 24.87 -2.25 12.78
N GLY A 283 23.74 -2.95 12.82
CA GLY A 283 23.61 -4.40 12.63
C GLY A 283 22.19 -4.91 12.90
N LEU A 284 21.98 -6.22 12.82
CA LEU A 284 20.63 -6.83 12.82
C LEU A 284 20.10 -7.24 14.20
N ILE A 285 20.83 -6.97 15.29
CA ILE A 285 20.49 -7.48 16.63
C ILE A 285 20.00 -6.32 17.53
N PRO A 286 18.69 -6.18 17.78
CA PRO A 286 18.12 -5.01 18.45
C PRO A 286 18.63 -4.72 19.86
N HIS A 287 19.10 -5.73 20.60
CA HIS A 287 19.64 -5.56 21.96
C HIS A 287 21.14 -5.25 22.01
N ARG A 288 21.83 -5.31 20.87
CA ARG A 288 23.28 -5.10 20.76
C ARG A 288 23.62 -3.93 19.83
N ASP A 289 22.96 -3.87 18.69
CA ASP A 289 23.21 -2.91 17.63
C ASP A 289 22.34 -1.64 17.87
N GLU A 290 22.59 -0.57 17.13
CA GLU A 290 22.02 0.77 17.35
C GLU A 290 21.52 1.38 16.03
N ILE A 291 20.55 2.30 16.10
CA ILE A 291 20.02 3.03 14.94
C ILE A 291 21.03 4.11 14.50
N VAL A 292 21.21 4.26 13.18
CA VAL A 292 22.06 5.30 12.56
C VAL A 292 21.30 6.23 11.62
N GLN A 293 20.10 5.88 11.19
CA GLN A 293 19.20 6.77 10.45
C GLN A 293 17.74 6.36 10.67
N ILE A 294 16.85 7.35 10.69
CA ILE A 294 15.40 7.15 10.64
C ILE A 294 14.86 7.94 9.45
N GLY A 295 14.12 7.25 8.58
CA GLY A 295 13.45 7.83 7.42
C GLY A 295 11.96 7.57 7.50
N ALA A 296 11.12 8.57 7.24
CA ALA A 296 9.67 8.39 7.24
C ALA A 296 8.94 9.35 6.29
N ILE A 297 7.80 8.88 5.77
CA ILE A 297 6.92 9.60 4.85
C ILE A 297 5.47 9.38 5.28
N ARG A 298 4.66 10.44 5.19
CA ARG A 298 3.24 10.36 5.49
C ARG A 298 2.38 10.10 4.26
N ILE A 299 1.35 9.28 4.45
CA ILE A 299 0.26 9.08 3.50
C ILE A 299 -1.01 9.58 4.18
N VAL A 300 -1.73 10.49 3.52
CA VAL A 300 -3.01 11.06 3.95
C VAL A 300 -3.99 10.92 2.80
N ASP A 301 -5.20 10.43 3.06
CA ASP A 301 -6.23 10.15 2.04
C ASP A 301 -5.73 9.26 0.88
N GLY A 302 -4.87 8.29 1.21
CA GLY A 302 -4.23 7.40 0.24
C GLY A 302 -3.22 8.08 -0.70
N LYS A 303 -2.82 9.33 -0.44
CA LYS A 303 -1.84 10.10 -1.21
C LYS A 303 -0.57 10.30 -0.37
N LEU A 304 0.60 10.20 -1.00
CA LEU A 304 1.84 10.64 -0.35
C LEU A 304 1.79 12.15 -0.22
N VAL A 305 2.10 12.68 0.96
CA VAL A 305 2.13 14.13 1.17
C VAL A 305 3.55 14.62 0.95
N GLU A 306 3.75 15.36 -0.15
CA GLU A 306 5.04 15.96 -0.47
C GLU A 306 5.44 16.99 0.60
N GLY A 307 6.70 16.95 1.05
CA GLY A 307 7.20 17.82 2.12
C GLY A 307 7.01 17.25 3.55
N GLU A 308 6.11 16.29 3.75
CA GLU A 308 5.97 15.57 5.03
C GLU A 308 6.93 14.38 5.08
N THR A 309 8.21 14.71 5.19
CA THR A 309 9.29 13.73 5.28
C THR A 309 10.09 13.94 6.56
N PHE A 310 10.40 12.84 7.23
CA PHE A 310 11.36 12.79 8.32
C PHE A 310 12.62 12.09 7.80
N ASP A 311 13.77 12.74 7.87
CA ASP A 311 15.06 12.15 7.54
C ASP A 311 16.09 12.68 8.53
N THR A 312 16.62 11.78 9.36
CA THR A 312 17.54 12.17 10.43
C THR A 312 18.56 11.07 10.63
N LEU A 313 19.84 11.44 10.49
CA LEU A 313 20.96 10.63 10.96
C LEU A 313 20.98 10.62 12.48
N VAL A 314 21.43 9.51 13.04
CA VAL A 314 21.48 9.28 14.49
C VAL A 314 22.90 8.94 14.88
N ASP A 315 23.43 9.60 15.92
CA ASP A 315 24.69 9.22 16.55
C ASP A 315 24.47 7.93 17.37
N PRO A 316 25.03 6.77 16.96
CA PRO A 316 24.87 5.51 17.69
C PRO A 316 25.73 5.46 18.96
N GLY A 317 26.55 6.49 19.25
CA GLY A 317 27.43 6.54 20.42
C GLY A 317 28.66 5.63 20.34
N GLY A 318 28.91 5.03 19.17
CA GLY A 318 30.01 4.09 18.93
C GLY A 318 30.31 3.95 17.42
N PRO A 319 31.35 3.17 17.05
CA PRO A 319 31.73 3.00 15.66
C PRO A 319 30.70 2.17 14.87
N ILE A 320 30.43 2.58 13.64
CA ILE A 320 29.58 1.84 12.70
C ILE A 320 30.41 0.71 12.06
N PRO A 321 29.97 -0.56 12.14
CA PRO A 321 30.66 -1.67 11.47
C PRO A 321 30.77 -1.46 9.96
N ARG A 322 31.95 -1.75 9.39
CA ARG A 322 32.20 -1.63 7.94
C ARG A 322 31.24 -2.46 7.08
N ALA A 323 30.69 -3.55 7.61
CA ALA A 323 29.72 -4.37 6.89
C ALA A 323 28.40 -3.60 6.67
N SER A 324 27.91 -2.90 7.69
CA SER A 324 26.69 -2.09 7.65
C SER A 324 26.89 -0.84 6.79
N SER A 325 27.99 -0.09 7.00
CA SER A 325 28.34 1.07 6.16
C SER A 325 28.48 0.74 4.67
N LYS A 326 28.82 -0.50 4.30
CA LYS A 326 28.87 -0.92 2.88
C LYS A 326 27.48 -1.07 2.25
N ILE A 327 26.45 -1.29 3.06
CA ILE A 327 25.07 -1.46 2.63
C ILE A 327 24.43 -0.07 2.49
N HIS A 328 24.37 0.68 3.60
CA HIS A 328 23.62 1.94 3.66
C HIS A 328 24.47 3.20 3.42
N GLY A 329 25.79 3.07 3.26
CA GLY A 329 26.68 4.19 2.94
C GLY A 329 26.98 5.16 4.09
N ILE A 330 26.27 5.09 5.21
CA ILE A 330 26.48 5.95 6.39
C ILE A 330 27.81 5.63 7.07
N THR A 331 28.60 6.67 7.30
CA THR A 331 29.94 6.60 7.93
C THR A 331 29.95 7.28 9.30
N ASP A 332 30.93 6.93 10.13
CA ASP A 332 31.15 7.57 11.45
C ASP A 332 31.22 9.10 11.36
N LYS A 333 31.77 9.63 10.25
CA LYS A 333 31.87 11.08 10.03
C LYS A 333 30.52 11.75 9.79
N MET A 334 29.56 11.04 9.21
CA MET A 334 28.23 11.59 8.91
C MET A 334 27.36 11.69 10.17
N VAL A 335 27.51 10.71 11.08
CA VAL A 335 26.74 10.65 12.34
C VAL A 335 27.37 11.46 13.47
N MET A 336 28.64 11.88 13.32
CA MET A 336 29.32 12.70 14.32
C MET A 336 28.61 14.05 14.50
N GLY A 337 28.17 14.33 15.73
CA GLY A 337 27.44 15.56 16.07
C GLY A 337 25.95 15.54 15.71
N GLN A 338 25.44 14.43 15.16
CA GLN A 338 24.02 14.22 14.97
C GLN A 338 23.31 13.93 16.31
N PRO A 339 21.99 14.12 16.40
CA PRO A 339 21.25 13.79 17.61
C PRO A 339 21.37 12.31 17.95
N ARG A 340 21.41 12.00 19.25
CA ARG A 340 21.30 10.61 19.73
C ARG A 340 19.85 10.13 19.67
N ILE A 341 19.68 8.82 19.76
CA ILE A 341 18.36 8.17 19.64
C ILE A 341 17.27 8.74 20.56
N ALA A 342 17.63 9.19 21.77
CA ALA A 342 16.68 9.82 22.68
C ALA A 342 16.00 11.07 22.09
N GLU A 343 16.76 11.90 21.36
CA GLU A 343 16.23 13.10 20.71
C GLU A 343 15.63 12.76 19.35
N ALA A 344 16.38 12.05 18.50
CA ALA A 344 15.96 11.71 17.14
C ALA A 344 14.66 10.89 17.13
N GLY A 345 14.57 9.88 18.00
CA GLY A 345 13.40 9.03 18.11
C GLY A 345 12.20 9.74 18.77
N ARG A 346 12.43 10.70 19.68
CA ARG A 346 11.34 11.57 20.18
C ARG A 346 10.79 12.47 19.08
N ARG A 347 11.66 13.05 18.24
CA ARG A 347 11.23 13.82 17.06
C ARG A 347 10.45 12.97 16.05
N PHE A 348 10.86 11.71 15.85
CA PHE A 348 10.11 10.75 15.04
C PHE A 348 8.75 10.39 15.66
N PHE A 349 8.67 10.23 16.98
CA PHE A 349 7.41 10.02 17.69
C PHE A 349 6.43 11.18 17.44
N GLU A 350 6.89 12.42 17.58
CA GLU A 350 6.08 13.60 17.28
C GLU A 350 5.59 13.63 15.82
N PHE A 351 6.45 13.26 14.87
CA PHE A 351 6.10 13.15 13.45
C PHE A 351 5.02 12.08 13.18
N SER A 352 5.07 10.96 13.90
CA SER A 352 4.18 9.81 13.72
C SER A 352 2.87 9.87 14.51
N LYS A 353 2.65 10.90 15.35
CA LYS A 353 1.39 11.09 16.09
C LYS A 353 0.15 10.99 15.20
N GLU A 354 -0.90 10.39 15.76
CA GLU A 354 -2.20 10.16 15.11
C GLU A 354 -2.12 9.41 13.77
N SER A 355 -1.15 8.52 13.62
CA SER A 355 -1.01 7.69 12.42
C SER A 355 -0.92 6.20 12.73
N VAL A 356 -1.14 5.40 11.70
CA VAL A 356 -0.77 3.99 11.68
C VAL A 356 0.69 3.91 11.23
N LEU A 357 1.54 3.30 12.05
CA LEU A 357 2.93 3.03 11.69
C LEU A 357 2.98 1.90 10.66
N VAL A 358 3.74 2.12 9.59
CA VAL A 358 3.93 1.15 8.52
C VAL A 358 5.42 0.96 8.26
N ALA A 359 5.88 -0.29 8.22
CA ALA A 359 7.24 -0.61 7.85
C ALA A 359 7.28 -1.93 7.05
N HIS A 360 8.40 -2.19 6.39
CA HIS A 360 8.63 -3.46 5.70
C HIS A 360 9.38 -4.39 6.63
N ASN A 361 8.73 -5.45 7.12
CA ASN A 361 9.19 -6.24 8.27
C ASN A 361 9.19 -5.43 9.57
N ALA A 362 8.06 -4.76 9.84
CA ALA A 362 7.88 -3.84 10.97
C ALA A 362 8.36 -4.33 12.35
N PRO A 363 8.30 -5.64 12.72
CA PRO A 363 8.86 -6.10 13.99
C PRO A 363 10.34 -5.73 14.20
N PHE A 364 11.13 -5.69 13.12
CA PHE A 364 12.54 -5.31 13.18
C PHE A 364 12.70 -3.87 13.65
N ASP A 365 12.21 -2.88 12.89
CA ASP A 365 12.36 -1.46 13.22
C ASP A 365 11.72 -1.11 14.58
N MET A 366 10.54 -1.69 14.85
CA MET A 366 9.83 -1.46 16.11
C MET A 366 10.59 -2.01 17.31
N SER A 367 11.35 -3.09 17.16
CA SER A 367 12.15 -3.63 18.27
C SER A 367 13.29 -2.69 18.69
N PHE A 368 13.91 -1.99 17.73
CA PHE A 368 14.90 -0.94 18.03
C PHE A 368 14.22 0.27 18.69
N LEU A 369 13.12 0.78 18.14
CA LEU A 369 12.42 1.93 18.72
C LEU A 369 11.94 1.65 20.16
N ARG A 370 11.31 0.49 20.39
CA ARG A 370 10.81 0.09 21.71
C ARG A 370 11.91 -0.04 22.76
N ARG A 371 13.11 -0.49 22.37
CA ARG A 371 14.27 -0.54 23.29
C ARG A 371 14.61 0.84 23.87
N HIS A 372 14.38 1.91 23.12
CA HIS A 372 14.75 3.26 23.52
C HIS A 372 13.57 4.10 24.07
N GLU A 373 12.36 3.55 24.20
CA GLU A 373 11.16 4.27 24.68
C GLU A 373 11.41 5.06 25.97
N LYS A 374 12.03 4.42 26.96
CA LYS A 374 12.38 5.07 28.23
C LYS A 374 13.35 6.23 28.07
N ALA A 375 14.32 6.11 27.16
CA ALA A 375 15.29 7.17 26.89
C ALA A 375 14.67 8.34 26.11
N MET A 376 13.72 8.05 25.22
CA MET A 376 12.96 9.03 24.46
C MET A 376 11.87 9.72 25.30
N GLY A 377 11.40 9.08 26.37
CA GLY A 377 10.28 9.56 27.18
C GLY A 377 8.93 9.41 26.47
N VAL A 378 8.78 8.39 25.61
CA VAL A 378 7.58 8.15 24.80
C VAL A 378 7.17 6.68 24.88
N ALA A 379 5.94 6.36 24.47
CA ALA A 379 5.45 4.98 24.31
C ALA A 379 4.85 4.83 22.91
N PHE A 380 5.38 3.88 22.11
CA PHE A 380 4.89 3.62 20.75
C PHE A 380 3.65 2.71 20.78
N ASP A 381 2.53 3.29 21.22
CA ASP A 381 1.21 2.64 21.26
C ASP A 381 0.46 2.72 19.92
N HIS A 382 1.15 3.17 18.87
CA HIS A 382 0.61 3.26 17.52
C HIS A 382 0.12 1.89 17.02
N PRO A 383 -0.98 1.86 16.25
CA PRO A 383 -1.31 0.70 15.43
C PRO A 383 -0.20 0.47 14.40
N ILE A 384 0.16 -0.80 14.17
CA ILE A 384 1.26 -1.17 13.28
C ILE A 384 0.74 -2.03 12.13
N VAL A 385 1.21 -1.75 10.92
CA VAL A 385 0.99 -2.56 9.72
C VAL A 385 2.33 -2.95 9.13
N ASP A 386 2.54 -4.25 8.95
CA ASP A 386 3.70 -4.80 8.24
C ASP A 386 3.35 -5.03 6.76
N THR A 387 4.08 -4.36 5.87
CA THR A 387 3.86 -4.50 4.42
C THR A 387 4.20 -5.89 3.89
N VAL A 388 5.01 -6.70 4.59
CA VAL A 388 5.23 -8.12 4.27
C VAL A 388 3.92 -8.90 4.40
N LEU A 389 3.20 -8.71 5.52
CA LEU A 389 1.91 -9.36 5.75
C LEU A 389 0.84 -8.84 4.78
N VAL A 390 0.82 -7.54 4.48
CA VAL A 390 -0.08 -6.97 3.46
C VAL A 390 0.19 -7.59 2.09
N SER A 391 1.46 -7.70 1.70
CA SER A 391 1.89 -8.34 0.46
C SER A 391 1.46 -9.81 0.42
N ALA A 392 1.59 -10.56 1.52
CA ALA A 392 1.12 -11.94 1.63
C ALA A 392 -0.42 -12.09 1.53
N ILE A 393 -1.18 -11.12 2.03
CA ILE A 393 -2.65 -11.08 1.88
C ILE A 393 -3.04 -10.95 0.40
N ILE A 394 -2.35 -10.09 -0.33
CA ILE A 394 -2.68 -9.74 -1.71
C ILE A 394 -2.14 -10.79 -2.69
N PHE A 395 -0.88 -11.16 -2.57
CA PHE A 395 -0.17 -11.98 -3.55
C PHE A 395 -0.10 -13.47 -3.18
N GLY A 396 -0.41 -13.81 -1.92
CA GLY A 396 -0.36 -15.18 -1.41
C GLY A 396 0.94 -15.45 -0.63
N THR A 397 0.88 -16.36 0.34
CA THR A 397 1.96 -16.60 1.33
C THR A 397 3.15 -17.40 0.78
N THR A 398 3.00 -18.04 -0.37
CA THR A 398 4.09 -18.81 -1.03
C THR A 398 5.00 -17.93 -1.88
N GLU A 399 4.63 -16.67 -2.05
CA GLU A 399 5.38 -15.71 -2.84
C GLU A 399 6.57 -15.15 -2.07
N ARG A 400 7.54 -14.59 -2.79
CA ARG A 400 8.57 -13.77 -2.17
C ARG A 400 8.00 -12.39 -1.84
N HIS A 401 8.35 -11.88 -0.66
CA HIS A 401 7.84 -10.62 -0.10
C HIS A 401 8.94 -9.66 0.32
N MET A 402 10.19 -9.84 -0.15
CA MET A 402 11.23 -8.82 0.01
C MET A 402 10.82 -7.51 -0.67
N LEU A 403 11.25 -6.37 -0.14
CA LEU A 403 10.88 -5.04 -0.63
C LEU A 403 11.12 -4.91 -2.14
N ASP A 404 12.30 -5.30 -2.62
CA ASP A 404 12.65 -5.24 -4.05
C ASP A 404 11.67 -6.04 -4.93
N VAL A 405 11.26 -7.23 -4.47
CA VAL A 405 10.31 -8.09 -5.19
C VAL A 405 8.90 -7.49 -5.18
N VAL A 406 8.50 -6.88 -4.06
CA VAL A 406 7.19 -6.21 -3.96
C VAL A 406 7.15 -4.98 -4.86
N CYS A 407 8.21 -4.16 -4.85
CA CYS A 407 8.36 -3.00 -5.72
C CYS A 407 8.33 -3.40 -7.20
N GLU A 408 9.10 -4.42 -7.59
CA GLU A 408 9.08 -4.95 -8.96
C GLU A 408 7.67 -5.39 -9.39
N ARG A 409 7.01 -6.19 -8.56
CA ARG A 409 5.64 -6.68 -8.81
C ARG A 409 4.63 -5.55 -8.96
N LEU A 410 4.79 -4.48 -8.19
CA LEU A 410 3.93 -3.30 -8.23
C LEU A 410 4.33 -2.28 -9.30
N GLY A 411 5.41 -2.51 -10.06
CA GLY A 411 5.92 -1.57 -11.06
C GLY A 411 6.49 -0.28 -10.47
N ILE A 412 7.10 -0.36 -9.29
CA ILE A 412 7.76 0.75 -8.58
C ILE A 412 9.25 0.70 -8.92
N ARG A 413 9.77 1.81 -9.45
CA ARG A 413 11.20 1.95 -9.74
C ARG A 413 11.92 2.46 -8.49
N ILE A 414 13.05 1.84 -8.17
CA ILE A 414 13.93 2.28 -7.09
C ILE A 414 15.22 2.78 -7.74
N GLU A 415 15.58 4.03 -7.50
CA GLU A 415 16.90 4.50 -7.91
C GLU A 415 17.96 3.88 -7.01
N LYS A 416 19.04 3.37 -7.61
CA LYS A 416 20.10 2.66 -6.87
C LYS A 416 20.73 3.53 -5.76
N LYS A 417 20.75 4.85 -5.93
CA LYS A 417 21.30 5.80 -4.97
C LYS A 417 20.43 5.98 -3.72
N ASP A 418 19.13 5.70 -3.83
CA ASP A 418 18.15 5.89 -2.76
C ASP A 418 17.90 4.59 -1.99
N ARG A 419 18.19 3.42 -2.60
CA ARG A 419 18.09 2.11 -1.95
C ARG A 419 19.10 2.00 -0.81
N HIS A 420 18.69 1.42 0.32
CA HIS A 420 19.49 1.34 1.55
C HIS A 420 19.82 2.72 2.13
N THR A 421 18.90 3.66 1.93
CA THR A 421 18.80 4.84 2.78
C THR A 421 17.46 4.74 3.46
N ALA A 422 17.37 5.10 4.74
CA ALA A 422 16.12 4.97 5.48
C ALA A 422 14.99 5.74 4.79
N LEU A 423 15.26 6.95 4.27
CA LEU A 423 14.26 7.75 3.56
C LEU A 423 13.85 7.12 2.22
N GLY A 424 14.80 6.59 1.46
CA GLY A 424 14.52 5.94 0.17
C GLY A 424 13.72 4.67 0.33
N ASP A 425 14.06 3.83 1.32
CA ASP A 425 13.35 2.60 1.64
C ASP A 425 11.94 2.88 2.20
N ALA A 426 11.79 3.90 3.05
CA ALA A 426 10.48 4.39 3.48
C ALA A 426 9.63 4.89 2.30
N ARG A 427 10.23 5.58 1.30
CA ARG A 427 9.53 6.10 0.12
C ARG A 427 8.95 4.99 -0.74
N VAL A 428 9.77 4.00 -1.06
CA VAL A 428 9.32 2.89 -1.91
C VAL A 428 8.32 2.00 -1.17
N THR A 429 8.47 1.87 0.16
CA THR A 429 7.47 1.20 1.02
C THR A 429 6.16 1.99 1.05
N ALA A 430 6.19 3.32 1.08
CA ALA A 430 5.00 4.16 1.05
C ALA A 430 4.26 4.06 -0.29
N GLU A 431 4.99 4.10 -1.40
CA GLU A 431 4.42 3.90 -2.73
C GLU A 431 3.86 2.46 -2.88
N ALA A 432 4.54 1.45 -2.31
CA ALA A 432 4.03 0.08 -2.28
C ALA A 432 2.72 0.00 -1.48
N MET A 433 2.67 0.59 -0.29
CA MET A 433 1.47 0.63 0.54
C MET A 433 0.31 1.31 -0.21
N LYS A 434 0.55 2.49 -0.79
CA LYS A 434 -0.42 3.21 -1.62
C LYS A 434 -0.97 2.37 -2.76
N ARG A 435 -0.13 1.62 -3.50
CA ARG A 435 -0.59 0.73 -4.58
C ARG A 435 -1.31 -0.52 -4.06
N MET A 436 -1.01 -0.96 -2.84
CA MET A 436 -1.67 -2.10 -2.20
C MET A 436 -3.05 -1.76 -1.61
N LEU A 437 -3.32 -0.51 -1.22
CA LEU A 437 -4.62 -0.05 -0.72
C LEU A 437 -5.81 -0.46 -1.63
N PRO A 438 -5.85 -0.09 -2.93
CA PRO A 438 -6.97 -0.48 -3.80
C PRO A 438 -7.04 -2.00 -4.03
N LEU A 439 -5.91 -2.72 -3.96
CA LEU A 439 -5.89 -4.19 -4.08
C LEU A 439 -6.52 -4.87 -2.86
N LEU A 440 -6.34 -4.31 -1.65
CA LEU A 440 -7.03 -4.76 -0.44
C LEU A 440 -8.54 -4.53 -0.55
N GLU A 441 -8.95 -3.35 -1.02
CA GLU A 441 -10.36 -3.01 -1.21
C GLU A 441 -11.05 -3.93 -2.22
N ALA A 442 -10.38 -4.26 -3.33
CA ALA A 442 -10.85 -5.20 -4.34
C ALA A 442 -11.04 -6.63 -3.78
N ARG A 443 -10.30 -6.99 -2.73
CA ARG A 443 -10.49 -8.25 -1.98
C ARG A 443 -11.54 -8.16 -0.86
N GLY A 444 -12.20 -7.02 -0.72
CA GLY A 444 -13.23 -6.78 0.32
C GLY A 444 -12.69 -6.35 1.68
N ILE A 445 -11.37 -6.07 1.78
CA ILE A 445 -10.72 -5.55 2.99
C ILE A 445 -10.74 -4.03 2.90
N LYS A 446 -11.82 -3.41 3.38
CA LYS A 446 -12.05 -1.95 3.25
C LYS A 446 -11.77 -1.14 4.50
N THR A 447 -11.73 -1.78 5.67
CA THR A 447 -11.56 -1.10 6.96
C THR A 447 -10.32 -1.59 7.69
N PHE A 448 -9.80 -0.77 8.60
CA PHE A 448 -8.62 -1.11 9.39
C PHE A 448 -8.79 -2.41 10.19
N GLY A 449 -9.94 -2.58 10.84
CA GLY A 449 -10.21 -3.77 11.64
C GLY A 449 -10.19 -5.06 10.81
N LYS A 450 -10.68 -5.01 9.57
CA LYS A 450 -10.60 -6.15 8.65
C LYS A 450 -9.15 -6.44 8.25
N LEU A 451 -8.35 -5.40 7.97
CA LEU A 451 -6.93 -5.57 7.66
C LEU A 451 -6.20 -6.24 8.82
N ILE A 452 -6.38 -5.75 10.05
CA ILE A 452 -5.75 -6.33 11.24
C ILE A 452 -6.23 -7.76 11.51
N ALA A 453 -7.50 -8.07 11.26
CA ALA A 453 -8.00 -9.44 11.39
C ALA A 453 -7.31 -10.39 10.38
N GLU A 454 -7.11 -9.95 9.14
CA GLU A 454 -6.46 -10.74 8.09
C GLU A 454 -4.95 -10.89 8.29
N THR A 455 -4.27 -9.86 8.82
CA THR A 455 -2.86 -9.97 9.19
C THR A 455 -2.67 -10.91 10.38
N ARG A 456 -3.53 -10.86 11.41
CA ARG A 456 -3.47 -11.78 12.57
C ARG A 456 -3.66 -13.25 12.19
N LYS A 457 -4.53 -13.56 11.23
CA LYS A 457 -4.69 -14.92 10.71
C LYS A 457 -3.40 -15.45 10.08
N ARG A 458 -2.62 -14.57 9.45
CA ARG A 458 -1.40 -14.91 8.71
C ARG A 458 -0.11 -14.73 9.52
N GLY A 459 -0.13 -13.93 10.58
CA GLY A 459 1.01 -13.75 11.49
C GLY A 459 1.39 -15.02 12.26
N ARG A 460 0.53 -16.05 12.28
CA ARG A 460 0.89 -17.39 12.76
C ARG A 460 1.58 -18.26 11.71
N LEU A 461 1.59 -17.85 10.44
CA LEU A 461 2.18 -18.60 9.31
C LEU A 461 3.58 -18.08 8.93
N VAL A 462 3.95 -16.88 9.35
CA VAL A 462 5.34 -16.40 9.33
C VAL A 462 5.96 -16.81 10.66
N ALA A 463 6.59 -17.98 10.68
CA ALA A 463 7.38 -18.41 11.82
C ALA A 463 8.60 -17.48 11.99
N ASP A 464 8.87 -17.14 13.24
CA ASP A 464 9.99 -16.36 13.79
C ASP A 464 9.99 -14.85 13.53
N LEU A 465 9.37 -14.11 14.48
CA LEU A 465 9.90 -12.95 15.22
C LEU A 465 8.76 -12.21 15.98
N ASN A 466 8.08 -12.91 16.89
CA ASN A 466 7.42 -12.28 18.05
C ASN A 466 8.22 -12.61 19.30
#